data_AF-A0A959B519-F1
#
_entry.id   AF-A0A959B519-F1
#
_cell.length_a   1.000
_cell.length_b   1.000
_cell.length_c   1.000
_cell.angle_alpha   90.00
_cell.angle_beta   90.00
_cell.angle_gamma   90.00
#
_symmetry.space_group_name_H-M   'P 1'
#
loop_
_entity.id
_entity.type
_entity.pdbx_description
1 polymer ?
#
loop_
_entity_poly.entity_id
_entity_poly.type
_entity_poly.pdbx_seq_one_letter_code
_entity_poly.pdbx_strand_id
1 'polypeptide(L)'
;MSRILLPFSLLLGIATSALIARSYSALSEDPLATPYVQAAGDTIPPVQERYDDFLTNPNQNPFDLDDPSIIDKNVEYDPATGQYIITERIGDDYFRPPTYMSFQEYLDFRQKQEERAYFNKLSGVSSGTGVSALDPIAKIDVKNNLLDRLFGGTAVDIRPQG
;
A
#
# COMPACT_ATOMS: atom_id res chain seq x y z
N MET A 1 74.96 -26.06 -23.28
CA MET A 1 74.94 -24.62 -22.92
C MET A 1 74.00 -23.89 -23.88
N SER A 2 73.33 -22.83 -23.40
CA SER A 2 72.28 -22.00 -24.05
C SER A 2 70.85 -22.53 -23.84
N ARG A 3 70.02 -22.07 -22.89
CA ARG A 3 69.55 -20.75 -22.38
C ARG A 3 68.11 -20.46 -22.86
N ILE A 4 67.19 -20.73 -21.94
CA ILE A 4 65.74 -20.44 -21.92
C ILE A 4 65.55 -18.94 -21.71
N LEU A 5 65.00 -18.20 -22.68
CA LEU A 5 64.61 -16.79 -22.49
C LEU A 5 63.68 -16.27 -23.61
N LEU A 6 62.51 -16.89 -23.81
CA LEU A 6 61.57 -16.45 -24.86
C LEU A 6 60.04 -16.43 -24.54
N PRO A 7 59.52 -16.68 -23.31
CA PRO A 7 58.07 -16.51 -23.07
C PRO A 7 57.69 -15.27 -22.24
N PHE A 8 58.57 -14.30 -21.98
CA PHE A 8 58.23 -13.14 -21.13
C PHE A 8 58.00 -11.81 -21.87
N SER A 9 58.46 -11.65 -23.12
CA SER A 9 58.26 -10.39 -23.87
C SER A 9 56.88 -10.26 -24.53
N LEU A 10 56.18 -11.37 -24.80
CA LEU A 10 54.87 -11.35 -25.45
C LEU A 10 53.74 -10.88 -24.51
N LEU A 11 53.84 -11.19 -23.21
CA LEU A 11 52.84 -10.78 -22.21
C LEU A 11 52.93 -9.29 -21.84
N LEU A 12 54.11 -8.68 -21.97
CA LEU A 12 54.31 -7.26 -21.63
C LEU A 12 53.74 -6.31 -22.70
N GLY A 13 53.67 -6.73 -23.96
CA GLY A 13 53.12 -5.92 -25.06
C GLY A 13 51.59 -5.81 -25.08
N ILE A 14 50.87 -6.81 -24.55
CA ILE A 14 49.40 -6.82 -24.50
C ILE A 14 48.89 -5.96 -23.33
N ALA A 15 49.68 -5.87 -22.25
CA ALA A 15 49.34 -5.05 -21.08
C ALA A 15 49.42 -3.54 -21.38
N THR A 16 50.34 -3.10 -22.25
CA THR A 16 50.50 -1.67 -22.58
C THR A 16 49.43 -1.17 -23.56
N SER A 17 48.99 -1.99 -24.52
CA SER A 17 47.91 -1.61 -25.45
C SER A 17 46.55 -1.45 -24.75
N ALA A 18 46.26 -2.27 -23.73
CA ALA A 18 45.03 -2.18 -22.95
C ALA A 18 44.99 -0.95 -22.02
N LEU A 19 46.14 -0.52 -21.51
CA LEU A 19 46.23 0.69 -20.67
C LEU A 19 46.06 1.98 -21.51
N ILE A 20 46.65 2.00 -22.70
CA ILE A 20 46.59 3.15 -23.61
C ILE A 20 45.17 3.31 -24.20
N ALA A 21 44.50 2.22 -24.59
CA ALA A 21 43.11 2.29 -25.08
C ALA A 21 42.12 2.81 -24.02
N ARG A 22 42.30 2.44 -22.74
CA ARG A 22 41.52 2.97 -21.62
C ARG A 22 41.77 4.46 -21.37
N SER A 23 42.96 4.98 -21.67
CA SER A 23 43.28 6.40 -21.48
C SER A 23 42.66 7.32 -22.54
N TYR A 24 42.42 6.83 -23.76
CA TYR A 24 41.80 7.63 -24.82
C TYR A 24 40.28 7.76 -24.69
N SER A 25 39.60 6.81 -24.03
CA SER A 25 38.14 6.86 -23.84
C SER A 25 37.67 7.96 -22.87
N ALA A 26 38.58 8.52 -22.09
CA ALA A 26 38.28 9.48 -21.02
C ALA A 26 38.48 10.96 -21.43
N LEU A 27 38.83 11.26 -22.68
CA LEU A 27 39.20 12.62 -23.11
C LEU A 27 38.23 13.25 -24.11
N SER A 28 37.03 12.71 -24.26
CA SER A 28 36.02 13.22 -25.20
C SER A 28 34.69 13.54 -24.51
N GLU A 29 34.71 14.00 -23.27
CA GLU A 29 33.54 14.66 -22.69
C GLU A 29 33.60 16.13 -23.10
N ASP A 30 32.65 16.56 -23.94
CA ASP A 30 32.51 17.96 -24.34
C ASP A 30 32.18 18.79 -23.09
N PRO A 31 33.04 19.75 -22.68
CA PRO A 31 32.80 20.57 -21.50
C PRO A 31 31.59 21.50 -21.65
N LEU A 32 31.02 21.60 -22.85
CA LEU A 32 29.79 22.33 -23.16
C LEU A 32 28.57 21.43 -23.27
N ALA A 33 28.72 20.12 -23.06
CA ALA A 33 27.57 19.21 -22.97
C ALA A 33 26.73 19.60 -21.75
N THR A 34 25.57 20.19 -22.00
CA THR A 34 24.57 20.34 -20.95
C THR A 34 24.11 18.94 -20.56
N PRO A 35 24.12 18.58 -19.27
CA PRO A 35 23.49 17.34 -18.86
C PRO A 35 22.02 17.46 -19.28
N TYR A 36 21.58 16.57 -20.16
CA TYR A 36 20.16 16.42 -20.44
C TYR A 36 19.52 15.93 -19.14
N VAL A 37 19.00 16.87 -18.35
CA VAL A 37 18.09 16.56 -17.26
C VAL A 37 16.80 16.16 -17.96
N GLN A 38 16.57 14.85 -18.06
CA GLN A 38 15.27 14.34 -18.46
C GLN A 38 14.28 14.80 -17.38
N ALA A 39 13.62 15.93 -17.62
CA ALA A 39 12.53 16.35 -16.77
C ALA A 39 11.53 15.19 -16.76
N ALA A 40 11.23 14.65 -15.58
CA ALA A 40 10.12 13.72 -15.43
C ALA A 40 8.90 14.42 -16.01
N GLY A 41 8.42 13.94 -17.17
CA GLY A 41 7.28 14.55 -17.83
C GLY A 41 6.12 14.59 -16.84
N ASP A 42 5.45 15.74 -16.74
CA ASP A 42 4.22 15.93 -15.97
C ASP A 42 3.09 15.14 -16.64
N THR A 43 3.12 13.81 -16.46
CA THR A 43 2.16 12.87 -17.03
C THR A 43 1.43 12.21 -15.88
N ILE A 44 0.11 12.10 -16.02
CA ILE A 44 -0.71 11.33 -15.10
C ILE A 44 -0.16 9.89 -15.08
N PRO A 45 0.08 9.31 -13.90
CA PRO A 45 0.58 7.93 -13.81
C PRO A 45 -0.40 6.99 -14.53
N PRO A 46 0.10 5.94 -15.20
CA PRO A 46 -0.77 4.96 -15.84
C PRO A 46 -1.68 4.29 -14.80
N VAL A 47 -2.91 3.98 -15.21
CA VAL A 47 -3.86 3.23 -14.38
C VAL A 47 -3.22 1.90 -13.99
N GLN A 48 -3.16 1.62 -12.70
CA GLN A 48 -2.62 0.37 -12.18
C GLN A 48 -3.77 -0.56 -11.86
N GLU A 49 -3.73 -1.77 -12.43
CA GLU A 49 -4.69 -2.80 -12.05
C GLU A 49 -4.37 -3.32 -10.64
N ARG A 50 -5.40 -3.43 -9.81
CA ARG A 50 -5.30 -4.13 -8.51
C ARG A 50 -5.37 -5.63 -8.75
N TYR A 51 -4.35 -6.37 -8.29
CA TYR A 51 -4.32 -7.84 -8.38
C TYR A 51 -4.78 -8.55 -7.11
N ASP A 52 -4.83 -7.84 -5.99
CA ASP A 52 -5.22 -8.38 -4.67
C ASP A 52 -6.68 -8.06 -4.34
N ASP A 53 -7.15 -8.29 -3.10
CA ASP A 53 -8.49 -7.96 -2.64
C ASP A 53 -8.72 -6.47 -2.33
N PHE A 54 -9.98 -6.06 -2.28
CA PHE A 54 -10.36 -4.64 -2.10
C PHE A 54 -10.24 -4.13 -0.67
N LEU A 55 -10.11 -5.00 0.34
CA LEU A 55 -9.96 -4.61 1.75
C LEU A 55 -8.50 -4.29 2.07
N THR A 56 -7.58 -5.18 1.68
CA THR A 56 -6.16 -5.08 2.06
C THR A 56 -5.38 -4.13 1.18
N ASN A 57 -5.73 -4.05 -0.11
CA ASN A 57 -5.07 -3.21 -1.09
C ASN A 57 -6.06 -2.33 -1.86
N PRO A 58 -6.74 -1.38 -1.19
CA PRO A 58 -7.64 -0.45 -1.87
C PRO A 58 -6.84 0.45 -2.82
N ASN A 59 -7.46 0.88 -3.92
CA ASN A 59 -6.86 1.89 -4.78
C ASN A 59 -6.75 3.22 -4.00
N GLN A 60 -5.52 3.73 -3.86
CA GLN A 60 -5.23 4.99 -3.16
C GLN A 60 -4.96 6.15 -4.11
N ASN A 61 -4.99 5.91 -5.42
CA ASN A 61 -4.74 6.92 -6.43
C ASN A 61 -5.98 7.83 -6.54
N PRO A 62 -5.89 9.13 -6.18
CA PRO A 62 -7.02 10.05 -6.25
C PRO A 62 -7.44 10.41 -7.68
N PHE A 63 -6.64 10.03 -8.69
CA PHE A 63 -6.93 10.26 -10.10
C PHE A 63 -7.54 9.05 -10.80
N ASP A 64 -7.49 7.86 -10.18
CA ASP A 64 -8.16 6.68 -10.71
C ASP A 64 -9.66 6.74 -10.40
N LEU A 65 -10.45 6.09 -11.27
CA LEU A 65 -11.88 5.94 -11.06
C LEU A 65 -12.16 4.83 -10.03
N ASP A 66 -13.23 5.02 -9.27
CA ASP A 66 -13.75 3.97 -8.39
C ASP A 66 -14.23 2.77 -9.21
N ASP A 67 -14.21 1.59 -8.57
CA ASP A 67 -14.76 0.37 -9.15
C ASP A 67 -16.26 0.56 -9.49
N PRO A 68 -16.72 0.09 -10.66
CA PRO A 68 -18.11 0.25 -11.08
C PRO A 68 -19.06 -0.50 -10.15
N SER A 69 -20.28 0.04 -9.98
CA SER A 69 -21.30 -0.51 -9.08
C SER A 69 -21.84 -1.91 -9.46
N ILE A 70 -21.46 -2.44 -10.62
CA ILE A 70 -21.79 -3.80 -11.05
C ILE A 70 -20.93 -4.87 -10.35
N ILE A 71 -19.81 -4.47 -9.73
CA ILE A 71 -18.94 -5.39 -8.99
C ILE A 71 -19.47 -5.52 -7.57
N ASP A 72 -20.00 -6.70 -7.26
CA ASP A 72 -20.49 -7.06 -5.93
C ASP A 72 -19.34 -7.51 -5.05
N LYS A 73 -19.05 -6.72 -4.02
CA LYS A 73 -17.97 -6.94 -3.05
C LYS A 73 -18.54 -7.46 -1.74
N ASN A 74 -18.21 -8.68 -1.35
CA ASN A 74 -18.74 -9.31 -0.14
C ASN A 74 -17.63 -9.92 0.74
N VAL A 75 -17.89 -9.95 2.06
CA VAL A 75 -17.04 -10.59 3.06
C VAL A 75 -17.92 -11.47 3.94
N GLU A 76 -17.70 -12.77 3.89
CA GLU A 76 -18.54 -13.75 4.59
C GLU A 76 -17.71 -14.61 5.53
N TYR A 77 -18.23 -14.89 6.73
CA TYR A 77 -17.58 -15.78 7.69
C TYR A 77 -18.03 -17.23 7.44
N ASP A 78 -17.08 -18.11 7.19
CA ASP A 78 -17.32 -19.55 7.10
C ASP A 78 -17.04 -20.22 8.46
N PRO A 79 -18.08 -20.72 9.16
CA PRO A 79 -17.90 -21.37 10.46
C PRO A 79 -17.22 -22.73 10.39
N ALA A 80 -17.18 -23.39 9.21
CA ALA A 80 -16.53 -24.69 9.07
C ALA A 80 -15.00 -24.56 9.06
N THR A 81 -14.49 -23.52 8.40
CA THR A 81 -13.06 -23.23 8.30
C THR A 81 -12.58 -22.20 9.32
N GLY A 82 -13.49 -21.39 9.89
CA GLY A 82 -13.16 -20.29 10.79
C GLY A 82 -12.53 -19.10 10.08
N GLN A 83 -12.75 -18.97 8.77
CA GLN A 83 -12.14 -17.95 7.91
C GLN A 83 -13.19 -16.98 7.38
N TYR A 84 -12.76 -15.75 7.10
CA TYR A 84 -13.49 -14.78 6.32
C TYR A 84 -13.12 -14.94 4.84
N ILE A 85 -14.12 -15.13 3.99
CA ILE A 85 -14.00 -15.26 2.55
C ILE A 85 -14.37 -13.92 1.92
N ILE A 86 -13.41 -13.32 1.23
CA ILE A 86 -13.55 -12.05 0.53
C ILE A 86 -13.80 -12.38 -0.94
N THR A 87 -14.92 -11.88 -1.48
CA THR A 87 -15.36 -12.20 -2.84
C THR A 87 -15.71 -10.95 -3.62
N GLU A 88 -15.40 -10.97 -4.91
CA GLU A 88 -15.78 -9.95 -5.88
C GLU A 88 -16.44 -10.62 -7.07
N ARG A 89 -17.70 -10.30 -7.34
CA ARG A 89 -18.52 -10.97 -8.34
C ARG A 89 -19.15 -9.99 -9.31
N ILE A 90 -19.38 -10.43 -10.54
CA ILE A 90 -20.20 -9.72 -11.53
C ILE A 90 -21.31 -10.69 -11.91
N GLY A 91 -22.51 -10.45 -11.37
CA GLY A 91 -23.60 -11.42 -11.45
C GLY A 91 -23.22 -12.73 -10.75
N ASP A 92 -23.19 -13.84 -11.50
CA ASP A 92 -22.88 -15.15 -10.93
C ASP A 92 -21.38 -15.49 -10.96
N ASP A 93 -20.58 -14.77 -11.75
CA ASP A 93 -19.17 -15.09 -11.97
C ASP A 93 -18.25 -14.34 -11.00
N TYR A 94 -17.17 -15.01 -10.60
CA TYR A 94 -16.10 -14.38 -9.82
C TYR A 94 -15.30 -13.45 -10.73
N PHE A 95 -15.33 -12.16 -10.43
CA PHE A 95 -14.51 -11.16 -11.13
C PHE A 95 -13.04 -11.35 -10.80
N ARG A 96 -12.73 -11.70 -9.55
CA ARG A 96 -11.39 -12.01 -9.06
C ARG A 96 -11.41 -13.27 -8.19
N PRO A 97 -10.28 -13.99 -8.06
CA PRO A 97 -10.18 -15.12 -7.13
C PRO A 97 -10.54 -14.69 -5.71
N PRO A 98 -11.26 -15.52 -4.95
CA PRO A 98 -11.56 -15.21 -3.56
C PRO A 98 -10.29 -15.21 -2.70
N THR A 99 -10.23 -14.28 -1.76
CA THR A 99 -9.16 -14.18 -0.77
C THR A 99 -9.69 -14.64 0.59
N TYR A 100 -8.82 -15.22 1.41
CA TYR A 100 -9.17 -15.75 2.72
C TYR A 100 -8.40 -15.03 3.80
N MET A 101 -9.08 -14.75 4.91
CA MET A 101 -8.50 -14.12 6.07
C MET A 101 -8.89 -14.93 7.31
N SER A 102 -7.96 -15.22 8.20
CA SER A 102 -8.29 -15.84 9.47
C SER A 102 -9.15 -14.89 10.33
N PHE A 103 -9.86 -15.44 11.30
CA PHE A 103 -10.63 -14.64 12.25
C PHE A 103 -9.79 -13.52 12.91
N GLN A 104 -8.56 -13.85 13.35
CA GLN A 104 -7.69 -12.88 14.02
C GLN A 104 -7.23 -11.77 13.07
N GLU A 105 -6.84 -12.12 11.84
CA GLU A 105 -6.43 -11.11 10.84
C GLU A 105 -7.57 -10.15 10.51
N TYR A 106 -8.80 -10.66 10.40
CA TYR A 106 -9.97 -9.83 10.16
C TYR A 106 -10.26 -8.92 11.35
N LEU A 107 -10.17 -9.44 12.57
CA LEU A 107 -10.35 -8.65 13.78
C LEU A 107 -9.33 -7.51 13.86
N ASP A 108 -8.05 -7.80 13.60
CA ASP A 108 -6.97 -6.82 13.60
C ASP A 108 -7.17 -5.77 12.50
N PHE A 109 -7.62 -6.18 11.31
CA PHE A 109 -7.96 -5.28 10.22
C PHE A 109 -9.09 -4.32 10.63
N ARG A 110 -10.18 -4.85 11.21
CA ARG A 110 -11.32 -4.06 11.67
C ARG A 110 -10.91 -3.07 12.76
N GLN A 111 -10.10 -3.51 13.73
CA GLN A 111 -9.59 -2.64 14.79
C GLN A 111 -8.82 -1.44 14.22
N LYS A 112 -7.90 -1.66 13.27
CA LYS A 112 -7.14 -0.58 12.61
C LYS A 112 -8.05 0.40 11.88
N GLN A 113 -9.08 -0.11 11.20
CA GLN A 113 -10.04 0.73 10.48
C GLN A 113 -10.86 1.61 11.43
N GLU A 114 -11.28 1.05 12.57
CA GLU A 114 -12.02 1.78 13.60
C GLU A 114 -11.16 2.85 14.28
N GLU A 115 -9.91 2.55 14.57
CA GLU A 115 -8.95 3.52 15.11
C GLU A 115 -8.75 4.69 14.15
N ARG A 116 -8.53 4.41 12.86
CA ARG A 116 -8.42 5.45 11.83
C ARG A 116 -9.69 6.30 11.74
N ALA A 117 -10.86 5.67 11.74
CA ALA A 117 -12.14 6.37 11.73
C ALA A 117 -12.32 7.27 12.96
N TYR A 118 -11.91 6.80 14.14
CA TYR A 118 -11.93 7.56 15.38
C TYR A 118 -11.08 8.83 15.29
N PHE A 119 -9.82 8.71 14.85
CA PHE A 119 -8.93 9.88 14.73
C PHE A 119 -9.37 10.83 13.61
N ASN A 120 -9.88 10.32 12.48
CA ASN A 120 -10.45 11.16 11.43
C ASN A 120 -11.66 11.98 11.92
N LYS A 121 -12.49 11.39 12.79
CA LYS A 121 -13.59 12.11 13.44
C LYS A 121 -13.06 13.21 14.37
N LEU A 122 -12.01 12.92 15.15
CA LEU A 122 -11.40 13.89 16.05
C LEU A 122 -10.77 15.07 15.30
N SER A 123 -10.10 14.81 14.17
CA SER A 123 -9.51 15.87 13.34
C SER A 123 -10.57 16.72 12.64
N GLY A 124 -11.63 16.10 12.11
CA GLY A 124 -12.75 16.81 11.47
C GLY A 124 -13.54 17.71 12.43
N VAL A 125 -13.66 17.33 13.71
CA VAL A 125 -14.26 18.16 14.76
C VAL A 125 -13.42 19.40 15.07
N SER A 126 -12.10 19.36 14.84
CA SER A 126 -11.22 20.51 15.08
C SER A 126 -11.24 21.57 13.96
N SER A 127 -11.67 21.22 12.75
CA SER A 127 -11.61 22.13 11.58
C SER A 127 -12.89 22.93 11.35
N GLY A 128 -13.99 22.57 12.03
CA GLY A 128 -15.26 23.29 11.99
C GLY A 128 -15.43 24.21 13.19
N THR A 129 -15.41 25.52 12.93
CA THR A 129 -15.76 26.61 13.87
C THR A 129 -14.60 27.11 14.73
N GLY A 130 -14.38 28.43 14.64
CA GLY A 130 -13.21 29.13 15.14
C GLY A 130 -12.89 28.90 16.61
N VAL A 131 -11.58 28.98 16.90
CA VAL A 131 -10.98 29.46 18.15
C VAL A 131 -11.94 29.55 19.34
N SER A 132 -12.18 28.40 19.97
CA SER A 132 -12.30 28.33 21.42
C SER A 132 -11.83 26.97 21.86
N ALA A 133 -10.77 26.98 22.66
CA ALA A 133 -10.13 25.85 23.30
C ALA A 133 -11.10 25.15 24.30
N LEU A 134 -12.16 24.56 23.78
CA LEU A 134 -13.03 23.64 24.49
C LEU A 134 -12.69 22.25 23.96
N ASP A 135 -11.94 21.54 24.79
CA ASP A 135 -11.46 20.17 24.58
C ASP A 135 -12.43 19.32 23.74
N PRO A 136 -12.07 18.95 22.50
CA PRO A 136 -12.93 18.17 21.62
C PRO A 136 -13.26 16.78 22.20
N ILE A 137 -12.51 16.33 23.23
CA ILE A 137 -12.74 15.08 23.96
C ILE A 137 -13.92 15.21 24.93
N ALA A 138 -14.20 16.40 25.48
CA ALA A 138 -15.25 16.58 26.49
C ALA A 138 -16.68 16.34 25.96
N LYS A 139 -16.89 16.39 24.63
CA LYS A 139 -18.18 16.14 23.99
C LYS A 139 -18.38 14.69 23.55
N ILE A 140 -17.34 13.86 23.62
CA ILE A 140 -17.41 12.46 23.20
C ILE A 140 -17.59 11.60 24.45
N ASP A 141 -18.80 11.13 24.69
CA ASP A 141 -19.07 10.15 25.75
C ASP A 141 -18.61 8.75 25.32
N VAL A 142 -17.32 8.50 25.51
CA VAL A 142 -16.65 7.26 25.09
C VAL A 142 -17.24 6.03 25.78
N LYS A 143 -17.74 6.17 27.02
CA LYS A 143 -18.24 5.03 27.81
C LYS A 143 -19.55 4.50 27.25
N ASN A 144 -20.50 5.39 26.96
CA ASN A 144 -21.81 4.99 26.45
C ASN A 144 -21.72 4.47 25.01
N ASN A 145 -20.90 5.09 24.16
CA ASN A 145 -20.74 4.67 22.77
C ASN A 145 -20.01 3.33 22.62
N LEU A 146 -19.00 3.05 23.45
CA LEU A 146 -18.28 1.77 23.42
C LEU A 146 -19.18 0.60 23.88
N LEU A 147 -19.95 0.78 24.95
CA LEU A 147 -20.87 -0.24 25.45
C LEU A 147 -22.00 -0.51 24.44
N ASP A 148 -22.55 0.53 23.81
CA ASP A 148 -23.57 0.36 22.77
C ASP A 148 -23.03 -0.39 21.53
N ARG A 149 -21.78 -0.14 21.13
CA ARG A 149 -21.13 -0.84 20.01
C ARG A 149 -20.79 -2.30 20.31
N LEU A 150 -20.41 -2.61 21.56
CA LEU A 150 -20.07 -3.98 21.98
C LEU A 150 -21.29 -4.85 22.29
N PHE A 151 -22.38 -4.24 22.77
CA PHE A 151 -23.54 -4.97 23.28
C PHE A 151 -24.85 -4.65 22.56
N GLY A 152 -24.83 -3.85 21.49
CA GLY A 152 -26.00 -3.58 20.66
C GLY A 152 -27.00 -2.58 21.26
N GLY A 153 -26.57 -1.76 22.21
CA GLY A 153 -27.41 -0.78 22.91
C GLY A 153 -27.73 -1.18 24.36
N THR A 154 -27.69 -0.21 25.27
CA THR A 154 -27.98 -0.36 26.72
C THR A 154 -29.40 -0.78 27.10
N ALA A 155 -30.31 -1.03 26.15
CA ALA A 155 -31.70 -1.39 26.42
C ALA A 155 -31.91 -2.92 26.46
N VAL A 156 -31.57 -3.55 27.58
CA VAL A 156 -31.97 -4.93 27.85
C VAL A 156 -33.35 -4.94 28.53
N ASP A 157 -34.44 -5.13 27.77
CA ASP A 157 -35.78 -5.36 28.33
C ASP A 157 -35.91 -6.83 28.77
N ILE A 158 -35.55 -7.12 30.02
CA ILE A 158 -35.76 -8.45 30.62
C ILE A 158 -37.18 -8.54 31.18
N ARG A 159 -38.04 -9.30 30.50
CA ARG A 159 -39.39 -9.64 31.00
C ARG A 159 -39.36 -11.01 31.68
N PRO A 160 -39.44 -11.08 33.03
CA PRO A 160 -39.56 -12.37 33.69
C PRO A 160 -40.89 -13.02 33.33
N GLN A 161 -40.84 -14.24 32.78
CA GLN A 161 -42.00 -15.12 32.67
C GLN A 161 -42.02 -15.99 33.93
N GLY A 162 -43.05 -15.83 34.75
CA GLY A 162 -43.38 -16.72 35.86
C GLY A 162 -44.34 -17.80 35.42
#